data_AF-A0A543A8Z6-F1
#
_entry.id   AF-A0A543A8Z6-F1
#
_cell.length_a   1.000
_cell.length_b   1.000
_cell.length_c   1.000
_cell.angle_alpha   90.00
_cell.angle_beta   90.00
_cell.angle_gamma   90.00
#
_symmetry.space_group_name_H-M   'P 1'
#
loop_
_entity.id
_entity.type
_entity.pdbx_description
1 polymer ?
#
loop_
_entity_poly.entity_id
_entity_poly.type
_entity_poly.pdbx_seq_one_letter_code
_entity_poly.pdbx_strand_id
1 'polypeptide(L)' 'MENMLLTAYVLVWPLVTAIVLAVISSAFVKEWRQAKREGRDII' A
#
# COMPACT_ATOMS: atom_id res chain seq x y z
N MET A 1 -21.90 -23.48 1.60
CA MET A 1 -21.99 -22.01 1.41
C MET A 1 -21.28 -21.25 2.53
N GLU A 2 -21.26 -21.74 3.78
CA GLU A 2 -20.59 -21.09 4.93
C GLU A 2 -19.08 -20.85 4.76
N ASN A 3 -18.32 -21.80 4.18
CA ASN A 3 -16.87 -21.64 4.02
C ASN A 3 -16.47 -20.46 3.12
N MET A 4 -17.26 -20.12 2.10
CA MET A 4 -16.95 -19.00 1.20
C MET A 4 -17.05 -17.64 1.91
N LEU A 5 -17.97 -17.51 2.86
CA LEU A 5 -18.14 -16.27 3.65
C LEU A 5 -16.95 -16.05 4.58
N LEU A 6 -16.45 -17.13 5.19
CA LEU A 6 -15.27 -17.06 6.05
C LEU A 6 -14.00 -16.74 5.26
N THR A 7 -13.80 -17.34 4.09
CA THR A 7 -12.66 -17.00 3.21
C THR A 7 -12.72 -15.54 2.78
N ALA A 8 -13.88 -15.04 2.37
CA ALA A 8 -14.05 -13.64 2.00
C ALA A 8 -13.74 -12.70 3.17
N TYR A 9 -14.26 -12.99 4.37
CA TYR A 9 -14.01 -12.20 5.57
C TYR A 9 -12.52 -12.15 5.93
N VAL A 10 -11.84 -13.29 5.92
CA VAL A 10 -10.41 -13.37 6.24
C VAL A 10 -9.59 -12.58 5.21
N LEU A 11 -10.01 -12.51 3.94
CA LEU A 11 -9.36 -11.72 2.89
C LEU A 11 -9.59 -10.21 3.00
N VAL A 12 -10.60 -9.75 3.75
CA VAL A 12 -10.81 -8.32 4.00
C VAL A 12 -9.61 -7.73 4.74
N TRP A 13 -9.05 -8.45 5.72
CA TRP A 13 -7.90 -7.97 6.49
C TRP A 13 -6.63 -7.71 5.66
N PRO A 14 -6.11 -8.67 4.85
CA PRO A 14 -4.98 -8.41 3.97
C PRO A 14 -5.32 -7.40 2.88
N LEU A 15 -6.58 -7.34 2.42
CA LEU A 15 -7.00 -6.31 1.47
C LEU A 15 -6.88 -4.91 2.06
N VAL A 16 -7.40 -4.68 3.27
CA VAL A 16 -7.27 -3.40 3.98
C VAL A 16 -5.80 -3.06 4.24
N THR A 17 -5.01 -4.04 4.70
CA THR A 17 -3.57 -3.85 4.95
C THR A 17 -2.84 -3.47 3.66
N ALA A 18 -3.12 -4.16 2.55
CA ALA A 18 -2.52 -3.87 1.25
C ALA A 18 -2.90 -2.48 0.73
N ILE A 19 -4.15 -2.06 0.92
CA ILE A 19 -4.60 -0.71 0.56
C ILE A 19 -3.83 0.34 1.37
N VAL A 20 -3.75 0.18 2.70
CA VAL A 20 -3.03 1.14 3.56
C VAL A 20 -1.55 1.19 3.19
N LEU A 21 -0.90 0.03 3.01
CA LEU A 21 0.49 -0.05 2.56
C LEU A 21 0.68 0.62 1.20
N ALA A 22 -0.23 0.40 0.25
CA ALA A 22 -0.16 1.01 -1.06
C ALA A 22 -0.26 2.53 -0.98
N VAL A 23 -1.16 3.07 -0.13
CA VAL A 23 -1.28 4.52 0.08
C VAL A 23 0.01 5.10 0.64
N ILE A 24 0.54 4.54 1.73
CA ILE A 24 1.75 5.05 2.38
C ILE A 24 2.96 4.93 1.45
N SER A 25 3.13 3.77 0.81
CA SER A 25 4.23 3.52 -0.13
C SER A 25 4.13 4.41 -1.36
N SER A 26 2.93 4.68 -1.87
CA SER A 26 2.75 5.55 -3.04
C SER A 26 3.15 6.99 -2.75
N ALA A 27 2.84 7.50 -1.56
CA ALA A 27 3.27 8.82 -1.10
C ALA A 27 4.81 8.87 -1.03
N PHE A 28 5.42 7.86 -0.40
CA PHE A 28 6.87 7.78 -0.29
C PHE A 28 7.57 7.66 -1.65
N VAL A 29 7.06 6.82 -2.55
CA VAL A 29 7.62 6.64 -3.89
C VAL A 29 7.48 7.91 -4.74
N LYS A 30 6.39 8.67 -4.57
CA LYS A 30 6.21 9.95 -5.26
C LYS A 30 7.26 10.96 -4.82
N GLU A 31 7.43 11.13 -3.51
CA GLU A 31 8.47 12.00 -2.95
C GLU A 31 9.86 11.55 -3.41
N TRP A 32 10.15 10.24 -3.30
CA TRP A 32 11.39 9.62 -3.77
C TRP A 32 11.72 9.95 -5.23
N ARG A 33 10.71 9.78 -6.10
CA ARG A 33 10.85 10.08 -7.52
C ARG A 33 11.04 11.57 -7.78
N GLN A 34 10.42 12.44 -6.99
CA GLN A 34 10.56 13.88 -7.12
C GLN A 34 11.95 14.36 -6.70
N ALA A 35 12.46 13.95 -5.54
CA ALA A 35 13.79 14.37 -5.11
C ALA A 35 14.90 13.82 -6.02
N LYS A 36 14.76 12.58 -6.53
CA LYS A 36 15.66 12.04 -7.55
C LYS A 36 15.70 12.89 -8.83
N ARG A 37 14.59 13.53 -9.21
CA ARG A 37 14.54 14.44 -10.37
C ARG A 37 15.14 15.80 -10.07
N GLU A 38 14.98 16.29 -8.84
CA GLU A 38 15.51 17.59 -8.39
C GLU A 38 16.97 17.52 -7.95
N GLY A 39 17.59 16.32 -7.93
CA GLY A 39 18.96 16.12 -7.46
C GLY A 39 19.12 16.38 -5.96
N ARG A 40 18.03 16.36 -5.21
CA ARG A 40 18.01 16.51 -3.76
C ARG A 40 17.99 15.12 -3.14
N ASP A 41 18.86 14.88 -2.17
CA ASP A 41 18.82 13.62 -1.43
C ASP A 41 17.49 13.52 -0.67
N ILE A 42 16.86 12.35 -0.77
CA ILE A 42 15.89 11.93 0.22
C ILE A 42 16.70 11.20 1.28
N ILE A 43 16.90 11.93 2.39
CA ILE A 43 17.81 11.72 3.54
C ILE A 43 18.98 12.72 3.53
#